data_AF-A0AAW8VBN0-F1
#
_entry.id   AF-A0AAW8VBN0-F1
#
_cell.length_a   1.000
_cell.length_b   1.000
_cell.length_c   1.000
_cell.angle_alpha   90.00
_cell.angle_beta   90.00
_cell.angle_gamma   90.00
#
_symmetry.space_group_name_H-M   'P 1'
#
loop_
_entity.id
_entity.type
_entity.pdbx_description
1 polymer ?
#
loop_
_entity_poly.entity_id
_entity_poly.type
_entity_poly.pdbx_seq_one_letter_code
_entity_poly.pdbx_strand_id
1 'polypeptide(L)'
;MNKRFLNALLCGMLFFSCGTFFVSCSDDDNSDLENRVSVLEGLIDDIKSQLSKAITIGATVTNWDAEKRIITLNNGTQIDLGSLSSGGEASNIALGDGVIIISIDGVDYALPLATAINSLVFCPESTDPIVYIDQVTNQNGVMLRFLATPALSADALSKAKITIADAREVQTRANTSFFKLKDLKADGDLIQATMKVWDATPGKIYTVAVHLSVPGATISSNYFYVSVDADVEVVTEDLSIAPELKGLNGASLNEDGSWTATLPDGTGDVPAFLGTVKFQEMITIPGVDNLFYTLAPADQQNESVRNNYNNLSANLSADGTWNCVKRPGTTGGEEGILILLKDADDVTRAKVYIKVIDPLADIDFQELCGVEGNFEGELYGRDGRFFAPGVNELDVPATLAAYETEIPIRHSGDAFFVAYANYNVSTDATGSLVYNDGSGQLVLGDFAKKYLGGARGVFWYYRGFMLVVPETLATDGKYVDETGTYNGGENYGYDTWGSGNPADYVNNSNFYDFRPGDEFRTVASFGWKMNEKTGVLTTPADYEGWGVRIAFAAGFEYAYGVKSLCGKGADQLGMLFINRRTAAENAKMPSKK
;
A
#
# COMPACT_ATOMS: atom_id res chain seq x y z
N MET A 1 48.48 20.30 -27.93
CA MET A 1 48.59 20.68 -26.51
C MET A 1 47.78 19.70 -25.68
N ASN A 2 48.46 18.94 -24.82
CA ASN A 2 47.90 17.79 -24.11
C ASN A 2 47.05 18.27 -22.92
N LYS A 3 45.83 17.73 -22.75
CA LYS A 3 44.83 18.20 -21.76
C LYS A 3 45.33 18.14 -20.30
N ARG A 4 46.40 17.39 -20.03
CA ARG A 4 47.07 17.31 -18.73
C ARG A 4 47.78 18.62 -18.31
N PHE A 5 48.26 19.41 -19.27
CA PHE A 5 48.97 20.67 -18.99
C PHE A 5 48.02 21.81 -18.58
N LEU A 6 46.76 21.77 -19.01
CA LEU A 6 45.76 22.78 -18.68
C LEU A 6 45.17 22.56 -17.27
N ASN A 7 45.06 21.30 -16.82
CA ASN A 7 44.61 20.99 -15.46
C ASN A 7 45.67 21.34 -14.40
N ALA A 8 46.96 21.19 -14.72
CA ALA A 8 48.05 21.64 -13.85
C ALA A 8 48.08 23.18 -13.68
N LEU A 9 47.70 23.94 -14.73
CA LEU A 9 47.60 25.39 -14.67
C LEU A 9 46.40 25.88 -13.81
N LEU A 10 45.29 25.13 -13.80
CA LEU A 10 44.09 25.43 -13.01
C LEU A 10 44.23 25.04 -11.52
N CYS A 11 45.04 24.01 -11.20
CA CYS A 11 45.40 23.67 -9.82
C CYS A 11 46.47 24.60 -9.21
N GLY A 12 47.15 25.42 -10.03
CA GLY A 12 48.20 26.34 -9.60
C GLY A 12 47.74 27.62 -8.90
N MET A 13 46.44 27.86 -8.70
CA MET A 13 45.91 29.12 -8.15
C MET A 13 45.44 29.06 -6.68
N LEU A 14 45.82 28.03 -5.92
CA LEU A 14 45.49 27.91 -4.48
C LEU A 14 46.69 27.64 -3.55
N PHE A 15 47.92 27.68 -4.05
CA PHE A 15 49.13 27.58 -3.22
C PHE A 15 49.66 28.97 -2.83
N PHE A 16 48.99 29.67 -1.92
CA PHE A 16 49.63 30.74 -1.15
C PHE A 16 48.96 30.92 0.23
N SER A 17 49.48 30.23 1.23
CA SER A 17 49.51 30.77 2.59
C SER A 17 50.79 30.33 3.33
N CYS A 18 51.57 31.36 3.69
CA CYS A 18 52.68 31.39 4.67
C CYS A 18 54.05 30.76 4.29
N GLY A 19 54.99 31.64 3.92
CA GLY A 19 56.31 31.70 4.58
C GLY A 19 57.51 31.04 3.92
N THR A 20 58.26 31.84 3.15
CA THR A 20 59.70 31.72 2.81
C THR A 20 60.18 30.45 2.08
N PHE A 21 60.23 30.49 0.75
CA PHE A 21 61.47 30.67 -0.06
C PHE A 21 61.10 30.50 -1.55
N PHE A 22 60.92 31.61 -2.26
CA PHE A 22 61.13 31.62 -3.71
C PHE A 22 62.60 31.94 -3.94
N VAL A 23 63.36 30.98 -4.46
CA VAL A 23 64.53 31.26 -5.29
C VAL A 23 64.14 30.83 -6.69
N SER A 24 63.98 31.80 -7.58
CA SER A 24 63.87 31.55 -9.01
C SER A 24 65.22 31.08 -9.56
N CYS A 25 65.25 29.99 -10.32
CA CYS A 25 65.75 29.91 -11.70
C CYS A 25 66.03 28.46 -12.11
N SER A 26 65.84 28.22 -13.41
CA SER A 26 66.11 27.03 -14.25
C SER A 26 65.21 25.80 -14.05
N ASP A 27 64.39 25.53 -15.09
CA ASP A 27 63.83 24.28 -15.67
C ASP A 27 63.89 22.89 -14.97
N ASP A 28 64.30 22.77 -13.70
CA ASP A 28 64.47 21.48 -13.00
C ASP A 28 63.28 21.09 -12.09
N ASP A 29 62.33 22.00 -11.82
CA ASP A 29 61.20 21.76 -10.90
C ASP A 29 60.18 20.72 -11.42
N ASN A 30 60.16 20.44 -12.73
CA ASN A 30 59.25 19.44 -13.29
C ASN A 30 59.61 18.02 -12.85
N SER A 31 60.89 17.73 -12.63
CA SER A 31 61.37 16.40 -12.24
C SER A 31 61.06 16.07 -10.78
N ASP A 32 61.13 17.04 -9.88
CA ASP A 32 60.75 16.87 -8.47
C ASP A 32 59.23 16.71 -8.31
N LEU A 33 58.44 17.48 -9.07
CA LEU A 33 56.99 17.31 -9.14
C LEU A 33 56.60 15.94 -9.75
N GLU A 34 57.25 15.50 -10.83
CA GLU A 34 57.01 14.16 -11.42
C GLU A 34 57.34 13.03 -10.44
N ASN A 35 58.45 13.14 -9.70
CA ASN A 35 58.83 12.14 -8.69
C ASN A 35 57.83 12.11 -7.51
N ARG A 36 57.38 13.28 -7.03
CA ARG A 36 56.41 13.37 -5.94
C ARG A 36 55.02 12.89 -6.36
N VAL A 37 54.61 13.13 -7.61
CA VAL A 37 53.38 12.59 -8.19
C VAL A 37 53.47 11.08 -8.35
N SER A 38 54.60 10.54 -8.84
CA SER A 38 54.81 9.10 -9.00
C SER A 38 54.77 8.33 -7.67
N VAL A 39 55.30 8.92 -6.58
CA VAL A 39 55.23 8.33 -5.23
C VAL A 39 53.79 8.31 -4.71
N LEU A 40 53.01 9.36 -4.95
CA LEU A 40 51.59 9.40 -4.57
C LEU A 40 50.75 8.41 -5.39
N GLU A 41 50.99 8.29 -6.69
CA GLU A 41 50.35 7.28 -7.56
C GLU A 41 50.62 5.86 -7.05
N GLY A 42 51.87 5.55 -6.67
CA GLY A 42 52.25 4.25 -6.12
C GLY A 42 51.56 3.92 -4.79
N LEU A 43 51.36 4.90 -3.91
CA LEU A 43 50.63 4.71 -2.65
C LEU A 43 49.13 4.51 -2.87
N ILE A 44 48.54 5.20 -3.84
CA ILE A 44 47.13 5.02 -4.22
C ILE A 44 46.90 3.62 -4.81
N ASP A 45 47.80 3.15 -5.67
CA ASP A 45 47.71 1.80 -6.25
C ASP A 45 47.87 0.70 -5.20
N ASP A 46 48.71 0.90 -4.18
CA ASP A 46 48.80 -0.01 -3.04
C ASP A 46 47.49 -0.06 -2.25
N ILE A 47 46.88 1.08 -1.95
CA ILE A 47 45.56 1.14 -1.27
C ILE A 47 44.49 0.41 -2.10
N LYS A 48 44.42 0.65 -3.41
CA LYS A 48 43.48 -0.06 -4.30
C LYS A 48 43.70 -1.57 -4.24
N SER A 49 44.94 -2.03 -4.27
CA SER A 49 45.30 -3.44 -4.14
C SER A 49 44.86 -4.03 -2.79
N GLN A 50 45.11 -3.31 -1.68
CA GLN A 50 44.68 -3.73 -0.35
C GLN A 50 43.15 -3.83 -0.24
N LEU A 51 42.41 -2.85 -0.77
CA LEU A 51 40.94 -2.85 -0.81
C LEU A 51 40.39 -3.97 -1.69
N SER A 52 40.91 -4.14 -2.92
CA SER A 52 40.52 -5.26 -3.81
C SER A 52 40.80 -6.62 -3.19
N LYS A 53 41.94 -6.78 -2.50
CA LYS A 53 42.26 -8.02 -1.80
C LYS A 53 41.30 -8.28 -0.64
N ALA A 54 41.00 -7.26 0.15
CA ALA A 54 40.04 -7.34 1.26
C ALA A 54 38.64 -7.77 0.77
N ILE A 55 38.18 -7.21 -0.35
CA ILE A 55 36.92 -7.62 -1.02
C ILE A 55 37.01 -9.08 -1.50
N THR A 56 38.10 -9.45 -2.18
CA THR A 56 38.29 -10.79 -2.75
C THR A 56 38.27 -11.89 -1.68
N ILE A 57 38.80 -11.61 -0.49
CA ILE A 57 38.82 -12.57 0.63
C ILE A 57 37.59 -12.47 1.54
N GLY A 58 36.63 -11.59 1.23
CA GLY A 58 35.42 -11.40 2.04
C GLY A 58 35.69 -10.84 3.44
N ALA A 59 36.71 -9.98 3.60
CA ALA A 59 37.00 -9.34 4.88
C ALA A 59 35.93 -8.32 5.28
N THR A 60 35.63 -8.22 6.57
CA THR A 60 34.68 -7.26 7.13
C THR A 60 35.41 -6.21 7.96
N VAL A 61 34.92 -4.97 7.95
CA VAL A 61 35.44 -3.86 8.77
C VAL A 61 34.97 -4.01 10.22
N THR A 62 35.92 -4.03 11.16
CA THR A 62 35.66 -4.13 12.60
C THR A 62 35.82 -2.79 13.32
N ASN A 63 36.63 -1.88 12.76
CA ASN A 63 36.78 -0.51 13.27
C ASN A 63 37.14 0.47 12.15
N TRP A 64 36.62 1.70 12.26
CA TRP A 64 36.97 2.84 11.41
C TRP A 64 37.43 4.00 12.29
N ASP A 65 38.74 4.28 12.29
CA ASP A 65 39.31 5.46 12.97
C ASP A 65 39.24 6.65 11.99
N ALA A 66 38.22 7.49 12.12
CA ALA A 66 37.98 8.60 11.22
C ALA A 66 39.06 9.70 11.32
N GLU A 67 39.69 9.90 12.48
CA GLU A 67 40.73 10.91 12.68
C GLU A 67 42.04 10.50 12.00
N LYS A 68 42.44 9.23 12.16
CA LYS A 68 43.65 8.68 11.53
C LYS A 68 43.42 8.15 10.13
N ARG A 69 42.16 8.02 9.72
CA ARG A 69 41.69 7.41 8.47
C ARG A 69 42.19 5.97 8.31
N ILE A 70 42.13 5.18 9.38
CA ILE A 70 42.57 3.77 9.37
C ILE A 70 41.35 2.85 9.48
N ILE A 71 41.24 1.90 8.55
CA ILE A 71 40.29 0.79 8.62
C ILE A 71 40.98 -0.41 9.23
N THR A 72 40.34 -1.04 10.21
CA THR A 72 40.77 -2.34 10.75
C THR A 72 39.81 -3.43 10.28
N LEU A 73 40.37 -4.53 9.75
CA LEU A 73 39.62 -5.69 9.27
C LEU A 73 39.54 -6.79 10.34
N ASN A 74 38.61 -7.75 10.15
CA ASN A 74 38.42 -8.91 11.02
C ASN A 74 39.66 -9.81 11.21
N ASN A 75 40.61 -9.78 10.28
CA ASN A 75 41.87 -10.52 10.37
C ASN A 75 43.01 -9.71 11.04
N GLY A 76 42.72 -8.52 11.59
CA GLY A 76 43.69 -7.63 12.23
C GLY A 76 44.50 -6.77 11.26
N THR A 77 44.29 -6.90 9.94
CA THR A 77 44.94 -6.05 8.93
C THR A 77 44.41 -4.62 9.07
N GLN A 78 45.31 -3.65 8.99
CA GLN A 78 44.98 -2.23 8.95
C GLN A 78 45.26 -1.66 7.56
N ILE A 79 44.30 -0.91 7.02
CA ILE A 79 44.42 -0.17 5.77
C ILE A 79 44.46 1.32 6.13
N ASP A 80 45.59 1.95 5.86
CA ASP A 80 45.81 3.38 6.10
C ASP A 80 45.39 4.18 4.85
N LEU A 81 44.37 5.03 5.00
CA LEU A 81 43.82 5.87 3.94
C LEU A 81 44.34 7.32 4.04
N GLY A 82 45.36 7.59 4.85
CA GLY A 82 45.90 8.93 5.11
C GLY A 82 46.47 9.61 3.86
N SER A 83 47.04 8.86 2.92
CA SER A 83 47.58 9.39 1.66
C SER A 83 46.52 9.89 0.68
N LEU A 84 45.24 9.53 0.86
CA LEU A 84 44.11 10.07 0.07
C LEU A 84 43.76 11.53 0.42
N SER A 85 44.42 12.12 1.42
CA SER A 85 44.14 13.49 1.87
C SER A 85 45.00 14.58 1.22
N SER A 86 46.12 14.24 0.58
CA SER A 86 47.14 15.21 0.14
C SER A 86 47.17 15.49 -1.37
N GLY A 87 46.19 15.02 -2.14
CA GLY A 87 46.13 15.26 -3.58
C GLY A 87 44.72 15.16 -4.15
N GLY A 88 44.03 16.30 -4.25
CA GLY A 88 43.14 16.56 -5.38
C GLY A 88 41.86 15.75 -5.59
N GLU A 89 41.37 14.92 -4.67
CA GLU A 89 39.95 14.52 -4.60
C GLU A 89 39.56 14.30 -3.13
N ALA A 90 39.22 15.39 -2.44
CA ALA A 90 38.74 15.30 -1.08
C ALA A 90 37.35 14.64 -1.05
N SER A 91 37.24 13.60 -0.21
CA SER A 91 36.03 13.00 0.39
C SER A 91 35.08 12.22 -0.51
N ASN A 92 35.27 10.89 -0.60
CA ASN A 92 34.20 9.93 -0.85
C ASN A 92 34.36 8.67 0.02
N ILE A 93 34.49 8.85 1.34
CA ILE A 93 34.25 7.75 2.29
C ILE A 93 32.84 7.95 2.84
N ALA A 94 31.91 7.07 2.50
CA ALA A 94 30.54 7.09 2.99
C ALA A 94 30.30 5.87 3.88
N LEU A 95 29.85 6.11 5.12
CA LEU A 95 29.25 5.06 5.94
C LEU A 95 27.78 4.92 5.55
N GLY A 96 27.39 3.74 5.07
CA GLY A 96 26.01 3.34 4.83
C GLY A 96 25.54 2.30 5.84
N ASP A 97 24.28 1.87 5.71
CA ASP A 97 23.70 0.82 6.56
C ASP A 97 24.42 -0.52 6.34
N GLY A 98 25.36 -0.86 7.23
CA GLY A 98 26.09 -2.13 7.21
C GLY A 98 27.28 -2.20 6.27
N VAL A 99 27.69 -1.09 5.64
CA VAL A 99 28.85 -1.04 4.72
C VAL A 99 29.63 0.28 4.86
N ILE A 100 30.93 0.24 4.59
CA ILE A 100 31.75 1.42 4.31
C ILE A 100 32.12 1.44 2.82
N ILE A 101 31.87 2.57 2.15
CA ILE A 101 32.14 2.76 0.74
C ILE A 101 33.30 3.75 0.61
N ILE A 102 34.34 3.37 -0.13
CA ILE A 102 35.52 4.20 -0.41
C ILE A 102 35.63 4.36 -1.91
N SER A 103 35.44 5.57 -2.43
CA SER A 103 35.58 5.83 -3.86
C SER A 103 36.98 6.36 -4.19
N ILE A 104 37.66 5.73 -5.16
CA ILE A 104 38.97 6.15 -5.67
C ILE A 104 38.90 6.13 -7.21
N ASP A 105 39.18 7.26 -7.87
CA ASP A 105 39.11 7.41 -9.34
C ASP A 105 37.75 6.98 -9.95
N GLY A 106 36.65 7.25 -9.24
CA GLY A 106 35.29 6.86 -9.66
C GLY A 106 34.98 5.36 -9.53
N VAL A 107 35.85 4.58 -8.89
CA VAL A 107 35.61 3.17 -8.54
C VAL A 107 35.25 3.06 -7.07
N ASP A 108 34.09 2.47 -6.78
CA ASP A 108 33.60 2.26 -5.43
C ASP A 108 34.09 0.92 -4.87
N TYR A 109 34.80 0.99 -3.74
CA TYR A 109 35.21 -0.15 -2.95
C TYR A 109 34.29 -0.25 -1.72
N ALA A 110 33.29 -1.13 -1.80
CA ALA A 110 32.36 -1.38 -0.71
C ALA A 110 32.84 -2.54 0.17
N LEU A 111 33.13 -2.25 1.44
CA LEU A 111 33.47 -3.26 2.44
C LEU A 111 32.32 -3.42 3.45
N PRO A 112 31.85 -4.65 3.71
CA PRO A 112 30.84 -4.89 4.72
C PRO A 112 31.38 -4.54 6.12
N LEU A 113 30.58 -3.82 6.90
CA LEU A 113 30.78 -3.73 8.34
C LEU A 113 30.46 -5.11 8.92
N ALA A 114 31.25 -5.58 9.89
CA ALA A 114 30.93 -6.82 10.57
C ALA A 114 29.53 -6.72 11.22
N THR A 115 28.56 -7.53 10.77
CA THR A 115 27.25 -7.67 11.44
C THR A 115 27.42 -8.34 12.81
N ALA A 116 26.70 -7.83 13.80
CA ALA A 116 27.09 -7.83 15.22
C ALA A 116 27.03 -9.17 16.01
N ILE A 117 26.45 -10.25 15.48
CA ILE A 117 26.42 -11.58 16.15
C ILE A 117 26.49 -12.70 15.09
N ASN A 118 27.35 -13.70 15.31
CA ASN A 118 27.46 -14.90 14.49
C ASN A 118 26.98 -16.20 15.18
N SER A 119 26.78 -16.19 16.50
CA SER A 119 26.22 -17.34 17.22
C SER A 119 25.35 -16.92 18.40
N LEU A 120 24.30 -17.71 18.63
CA LEU A 120 23.47 -17.65 19.83
C LEU A 120 23.48 -19.01 20.50
N VAL A 121 23.82 -19.09 21.78
CA VAL A 121 23.90 -20.37 22.51
C VAL A 121 23.07 -20.28 23.78
N PHE A 122 22.17 -21.23 24.01
CA PHE A 122 21.44 -21.38 25.27
C PHE A 122 22.39 -21.81 26.39
N CYS A 123 22.35 -21.09 27.51
CA CYS A 123 23.18 -21.32 28.68
C CYS A 123 22.29 -21.75 29.86
N PRO A 124 22.21 -23.06 30.18
CA PRO A 124 21.38 -23.54 31.29
C PRO A 124 21.89 -23.04 32.64
N GLU A 125 20.97 -22.73 33.56
CA GLU A 125 21.32 -22.31 34.94
C GLU A 125 21.75 -23.50 35.82
N SER A 126 21.41 -24.72 35.42
CA SER A 126 21.57 -25.92 36.21
C SER A 126 22.42 -26.96 35.49
N THR A 127 22.95 -27.92 36.26
CA THR A 127 23.67 -29.08 35.70
C THR A 127 22.77 -30.01 34.90
N ASP A 128 21.45 -29.95 35.13
CA ASP A 128 20.45 -30.55 34.26
C ASP A 128 20.14 -29.58 33.09
N PRO A 129 20.39 -29.97 31.83
CA PRO A 129 20.17 -29.11 30.67
C PRO A 129 18.68 -28.93 30.32
N ILE A 130 17.76 -29.51 31.09
CA ILE A 130 16.31 -29.35 30.90
C ILE A 130 15.81 -28.11 31.64
N VAL A 131 15.07 -27.26 30.93
CA VAL A 131 14.33 -26.14 31.51
C VAL A 131 13.01 -26.67 32.07
N TYR A 132 12.75 -26.46 33.36
CA TYR A 132 11.52 -26.89 34.02
C TYR A 132 10.56 -25.73 34.21
N ILE A 133 9.32 -25.90 33.75
CA ILE A 133 8.22 -24.98 34.02
C ILE A 133 7.19 -25.71 34.87
N ASP A 134 7.03 -25.26 36.11
CA ASP A 134 6.01 -25.72 37.05
C ASP A 134 5.14 -24.54 37.54
N GLN A 135 3.93 -24.87 37.98
CA GLN A 135 2.92 -23.88 38.35
C GLN A 135 3.27 -23.10 39.63
N VAL A 136 4.06 -23.68 40.54
CA VAL A 136 4.31 -23.14 41.88
C VAL A 136 5.49 -22.17 41.90
N THR A 137 6.54 -22.49 41.15
CA THR A 137 7.84 -21.79 41.19
C THR A 137 7.97 -20.78 40.05
N ASN A 138 7.44 -21.11 38.87
CA ASN A 138 7.64 -20.35 37.63
C ASN A 138 6.31 -19.94 36.96
N GLN A 139 5.27 -19.65 37.76
CA GLN A 139 3.92 -19.30 37.29
C GLN A 139 3.91 -18.17 36.23
N ASN A 140 4.82 -17.20 36.35
CA ASN A 140 4.92 -16.04 35.46
C ASN A 140 5.91 -16.24 34.30
N GLY A 141 6.44 -17.45 34.15
CA GLY A 141 7.44 -17.83 33.16
C GLY A 141 8.80 -18.16 33.79
N VAL A 142 9.61 -18.89 33.03
CA VAL A 142 10.97 -19.31 33.38
C VAL A 142 11.99 -18.43 32.67
N MET A 143 13.07 -18.07 33.37
CA MET A 143 14.14 -17.29 32.77
C MET A 143 15.05 -18.18 31.91
N LEU A 144 15.31 -17.74 30.69
CA LEU A 144 16.32 -18.31 29.81
C LEU A 144 17.49 -17.35 29.69
N ARG A 145 18.70 -17.90 29.60
CA ARG A 145 19.90 -17.12 29.28
C ARG A 145 20.54 -17.62 28.01
N PHE A 146 21.04 -16.68 27.20
CA PHE A 146 21.75 -16.98 25.98
C PHE A 146 23.05 -16.18 25.89
N LEU A 147 24.09 -16.80 25.34
CA LEU A 147 25.32 -16.15 24.95
C LEU A 147 25.23 -15.77 23.47
N ALA A 148 25.19 -14.46 23.20
CA ALA A 148 25.39 -13.93 21.86
C ALA A 148 26.89 -13.67 21.65
N THR A 149 27.45 -14.12 20.53
CA THR A 149 28.85 -13.86 20.17
C THR A 149 28.95 -13.23 18.78
N PRO A 150 29.64 -12.09 18.62
CA PRO A 150 30.08 -11.16 19.67
C PRO A 150 28.92 -10.68 20.57
N ALA A 151 29.24 -10.14 21.75
CA ALA A 151 28.24 -9.63 22.67
C ALA A 151 27.47 -8.43 22.06
N LEU A 152 26.17 -8.32 22.37
CA LEU A 152 25.35 -7.21 21.91
C LEU A 152 25.75 -5.90 22.57
N SER A 153 25.79 -4.83 21.77
CA SER A 153 25.73 -3.49 22.32
C SER A 153 24.34 -3.22 22.94
N ALA A 154 24.28 -2.29 23.90
CA ALA A 154 23.02 -1.89 24.52
C ALA A 154 22.00 -1.34 23.48
N ASP A 155 22.48 -0.65 22.44
CA ASP A 155 21.65 -0.14 21.35
C ASP A 155 21.12 -1.26 20.43
N ALA A 156 21.94 -2.27 20.13
CA ALA A 156 21.48 -3.42 19.34
C ALA A 156 20.45 -4.25 20.11
N LEU A 157 20.65 -4.42 21.43
CA LEU A 157 19.72 -5.14 22.30
C LEU A 157 18.38 -4.42 22.43
N SER A 158 18.35 -3.09 22.55
CA SER A 158 17.09 -2.33 22.66
C SER A 158 16.22 -2.40 21.40
N LYS A 159 16.82 -2.75 20.25
CA LYS A 159 16.16 -2.96 18.96
C LYS A 159 15.96 -4.44 18.63
N ALA A 160 16.44 -5.34 19.48
CA ALA A 160 16.38 -6.78 19.25
C ALA A 160 14.99 -7.36 19.53
N LYS A 161 14.64 -8.41 18.81
CA LYS A 161 13.44 -9.23 19.07
C LYS A 161 13.85 -10.68 19.23
N ILE A 162 13.34 -11.35 20.25
CA ILE A 162 13.53 -12.79 20.45
C ILE A 162 12.20 -13.53 20.24
N THR A 163 12.23 -14.62 19.49
CA THR A 163 11.03 -15.41 19.13
C THR A 163 11.34 -16.91 19.14
N ILE A 164 10.32 -17.76 19.23
CA ILE A 164 10.49 -19.20 19.07
C ILE A 164 10.79 -19.49 17.60
N ALA A 165 11.95 -20.07 17.31
CA ALA A 165 12.33 -20.50 15.96
C ALA A 165 11.67 -21.84 15.61
N ASP A 166 11.67 -22.74 16.57
CA ASP A 166 11.16 -24.10 16.43
C ASP A 166 10.81 -24.63 17.82
N ALA A 167 9.68 -25.31 17.94
CA ALA A 167 9.30 -26.04 19.14
C ALA A 167 8.52 -27.29 18.75
N ARG A 168 8.91 -28.45 19.30
CA ARG A 168 8.29 -29.74 18.96
C ARG A 168 8.16 -30.58 20.22
N GLU A 169 7.00 -31.21 20.44
CA GLU A 169 6.97 -32.35 21.34
C GLU A 169 7.90 -33.42 20.75
N VAL A 170 8.68 -34.10 21.58
CA VAL A 170 9.80 -34.99 21.18
C VAL A 170 9.39 -36.10 20.18
N GLN A 171 8.10 -36.27 19.84
CA GLN A 171 7.57 -37.26 18.89
C GLN A 171 6.61 -36.72 17.79
N THR A 172 6.42 -35.41 17.63
CA THR A 172 5.43 -34.85 16.67
C THR A 172 5.98 -33.72 15.78
N ARG A 173 5.13 -33.14 14.92
CA ARG A 173 5.46 -32.02 14.02
C ARG A 173 5.70 -30.73 14.81
N ALA A 174 6.52 -29.85 14.25
CA ALA A 174 6.83 -28.54 14.83
C ALA A 174 5.60 -27.63 14.96
N ASN A 175 5.49 -26.93 16.08
CA ASN A 175 4.57 -25.83 16.30
C ASN A 175 5.25 -24.75 17.16
N THR A 176 5.45 -23.56 16.60
CA THR A 176 6.11 -22.44 17.29
C THR A 176 5.22 -21.78 18.34
N SER A 177 3.92 -22.07 18.39
CA SER A 177 2.96 -21.43 19.30
C SER A 177 2.96 -22.02 20.72
N PHE A 178 3.70 -23.10 20.97
CA PHE A 178 3.73 -23.74 22.29
C PHE A 178 4.21 -22.82 23.42
N PHE A 179 5.12 -21.90 23.11
CA PHE A 179 5.74 -21.00 24.09
C PHE A 179 5.80 -19.57 23.57
N LYS A 180 5.81 -18.61 24.49
CA LYS A 180 6.10 -17.20 24.19
C LYS A 180 7.31 -16.71 24.96
N LEU A 181 8.06 -15.80 24.33
CA LEU A 181 9.22 -15.14 24.92
C LEU A 181 8.93 -13.65 25.12
N LYS A 182 9.31 -13.11 26.28
CA LYS A 182 9.22 -11.69 26.62
C LYS A 182 10.43 -11.24 27.44
N ASP A 183 10.44 -9.97 27.83
CA ASP A 183 11.42 -9.38 28.76
C ASP A 183 12.88 -9.52 28.33
N LEU A 184 13.17 -9.35 27.03
CA LEU A 184 14.54 -9.42 26.52
C LEU A 184 15.39 -8.28 27.11
N LYS A 185 16.43 -8.63 27.88
CA LYS A 185 17.32 -7.67 28.54
C LYS A 185 18.73 -8.22 28.73
N ALA A 186 19.67 -7.35 29.09
CA ALA A 186 21.05 -7.73 29.34
C ALA A 186 21.18 -8.43 30.70
N ASP A 187 22.14 -9.34 30.80
CA ASP A 187 22.55 -10.00 32.05
C ASP A 187 24.06 -10.25 32.02
N GLY A 188 24.84 -9.21 32.34
CA GLY A 188 26.29 -9.22 32.15
C GLY A 188 26.65 -9.41 30.68
N ASP A 189 27.43 -10.46 30.38
CA ASP A 189 27.81 -10.84 29.02
C ASP A 189 26.74 -11.68 28.29
N LEU A 190 25.64 -12.02 28.97
CA LEU A 190 24.53 -12.80 28.44
C LEU A 190 23.33 -11.91 28.12
N ILE A 191 22.39 -12.47 27.35
CA ILE A 191 21.03 -11.95 27.24
C ILE A 191 20.07 -12.88 27.96
N GLN A 192 19.06 -12.30 28.60
CA GLN A 192 18.01 -13.05 29.27
C GLN A 192 16.65 -12.77 28.62
N ALA A 193 15.79 -13.79 28.60
CA ALA A 193 14.40 -13.68 28.15
C ALA A 193 13.52 -14.58 29.02
N THR A 194 12.29 -14.16 29.29
CA THR A 194 11.31 -14.95 30.05
C THR A 194 10.49 -15.79 29.09
N MET A 195 10.42 -17.11 29.31
CA MET A 195 9.58 -18.05 28.56
C MET A 195 8.31 -18.40 29.35
N LYS A 196 7.14 -18.30 28.72
CA LYS A 196 5.86 -18.74 29.28
C LYS A 196 5.23 -19.82 28.39
N VAL A 197 4.52 -20.75 29.01
CA VAL A 197 3.71 -21.75 28.30
C VAL A 197 2.50 -21.07 27.66
N TRP A 198 2.17 -21.43 26.42
CA TRP A 198 1.08 -20.82 25.67
C TRP A 198 0.11 -21.81 25.04
N ASP A 199 0.59 -22.74 24.22
CA ASP A 199 -0.23 -23.84 23.65
C ASP A 199 0.36 -25.22 23.97
N ALA A 200 1.43 -25.27 24.77
CA ALA A 200 2.06 -26.54 25.12
C ALA A 200 1.13 -27.36 26.03
N THR A 201 0.93 -28.62 25.69
CA THR A 201 0.22 -29.58 26.55
C THR A 201 1.03 -29.82 27.84
N PRO A 202 0.42 -29.65 29.04
CA PRO A 202 1.04 -29.99 30.32
C PRO A 202 1.48 -31.45 30.42
N GLY A 203 2.50 -31.73 31.23
CA GLY A 203 3.07 -33.07 31.46
C GLY A 203 3.92 -33.61 30.30
N LYS A 204 4.43 -32.73 29.43
CA LYS A 204 5.18 -33.08 28.21
C LYS A 204 6.54 -32.39 28.14
N ILE A 205 7.43 -32.95 27.34
CA ILE A 205 8.76 -32.41 27.06
C ILE A 205 8.84 -31.97 25.60
N TYR A 206 9.40 -30.78 25.39
CA TYR A 206 9.54 -30.14 24.10
C TYR A 206 11.01 -29.89 23.79
N THR A 207 11.38 -30.01 22.52
CA THR A 207 12.65 -29.55 21.98
C THR A 207 12.44 -28.17 21.38
N VAL A 208 13.19 -27.16 21.82
CA VAL A 208 12.98 -25.75 21.49
C VAL A 208 14.25 -25.10 20.97
N ALA A 209 14.13 -24.23 19.98
CA ALA A 209 15.15 -23.29 19.55
C ALA A 209 14.53 -21.89 19.41
N VAL A 210 15.35 -20.84 19.56
CA VAL A 210 14.90 -19.44 19.50
C VAL A 210 15.61 -18.68 18.38
N HIS A 211 14.95 -17.68 17.82
CA HIS A 211 15.53 -16.68 16.91
C HIS A 211 15.73 -15.38 17.66
N LEU A 212 16.94 -14.84 17.57
CA LEU A 212 17.23 -13.46 17.90
C LEU A 212 17.38 -12.67 16.60
N SER A 213 16.49 -11.70 16.40
CA SER A 213 16.53 -10.75 15.30
C SER A 213 17.06 -9.42 15.80
N VAL A 214 18.11 -8.93 15.16
CA VAL A 214 18.71 -7.61 15.37
C VAL A 214 18.73 -6.86 14.04
N PRO A 215 18.92 -5.53 14.01
CA PRO A 215 19.02 -4.80 12.76
C PRO A 215 20.04 -5.44 11.81
N GLY A 216 19.57 -5.94 10.65
CA GLY A 216 20.39 -6.56 9.61
C GLY A 216 20.76 -8.04 9.80
N ALA A 217 20.35 -8.72 10.88
CA ALA A 217 20.64 -10.15 11.07
C ALA A 217 19.61 -10.90 11.92
N THR A 218 19.37 -12.17 11.60
CA THR A 218 18.62 -13.11 12.44
C THR A 218 19.47 -14.35 12.68
N ILE A 219 19.65 -14.73 13.95
CA ILE A 219 20.47 -15.86 14.38
C ILE A 219 19.62 -16.84 15.21
N SER A 220 19.81 -18.15 14.97
CA SER A 220 19.13 -19.21 15.74
C SER A 220 20.01 -19.70 16.89
N SER A 221 19.38 -20.07 18.00
CA SER A 221 20.07 -20.79 19.08
C SER A 221 20.33 -22.24 18.73
N ASN A 222 21.18 -22.92 19.51
CA ASN A 222 21.11 -24.38 19.61
C ASN A 222 19.75 -24.82 20.18
N TYR A 223 19.39 -26.07 19.94
CA TYR A 223 18.23 -26.69 20.57
C TYR A 223 18.49 -26.95 22.07
N PHE A 224 17.45 -26.84 22.87
CA PHE A 224 17.39 -27.18 24.28
C PHE A 224 16.04 -27.83 24.62
N TYR A 225 15.93 -28.44 25.80
CA TYR A 225 14.73 -29.13 26.23
C TYR A 225 13.95 -28.32 27.26
N VAL A 226 12.62 -28.33 27.14
CA VAL A 226 11.68 -27.70 28.07
C VAL A 226 10.68 -28.75 28.54
N SER A 227 10.65 -29.00 29.85
CA SER A 227 9.65 -29.86 30.50
C SER A 227 8.55 -29.00 31.11
N VAL A 228 7.31 -29.27 30.72
CA VAL A 228 6.12 -28.61 31.27
C VAL A 228 5.47 -29.58 32.26
N ASP A 229 5.34 -29.17 33.52
CA ASP A 229 4.74 -30.00 34.56
C ASP A 229 3.24 -30.25 34.29
N ALA A 230 2.67 -31.31 34.85
CA ALA A 230 1.30 -31.74 34.61
C ALA A 230 0.25 -30.84 35.27
N ASP A 231 0.63 -30.05 36.26
CA ASP A 231 -0.21 -29.12 37.01
C ASP A 231 -0.22 -27.70 36.44
N VAL A 232 0.55 -27.44 35.37
CA VAL A 232 0.60 -26.13 34.71
C VAL A 232 -0.75 -25.83 34.07
N GLU A 233 -1.34 -24.71 34.46
CA GLU A 233 -2.57 -24.19 33.87
C GLU A 233 -2.24 -23.16 32.80
N VAL A 234 -2.70 -23.42 31.58
CA VAL A 234 -2.43 -22.58 30.42
C VAL A 234 -3.60 -21.64 30.20
N VAL A 235 -3.42 -20.38 30.61
CA VAL A 235 -4.44 -19.33 30.47
C VAL A 235 -4.07 -18.42 29.31
N THR A 236 -4.72 -18.64 28.16
CA THR A 236 -4.59 -17.78 26.97
C THR A 236 -5.73 -16.75 26.87
N GLU A 237 -6.80 -16.98 27.61
CA GLU A 237 -7.99 -16.13 27.66
C GLU A 237 -8.58 -16.16 29.07
N ASP A 238 -8.94 -14.98 29.58
CA ASP A 238 -9.62 -14.79 30.86
C ASP A 238 -10.61 -13.63 30.73
N LEU A 239 -11.88 -13.97 30.53
CA LEU A 239 -13.01 -13.03 30.38
C LEU A 239 -13.79 -12.84 31.69
N SER A 240 -13.21 -13.22 32.84
CA SER A 240 -13.91 -13.19 34.14
C SER A 240 -14.28 -11.78 34.60
N ILE A 241 -13.59 -10.76 34.09
CA ILE A 241 -13.84 -9.35 34.37
C ILE A 241 -14.52 -8.71 33.16
N ALA A 242 -15.72 -8.18 33.35
CA ALA A 242 -16.44 -7.48 32.29
C ALA A 242 -15.73 -6.16 31.90
N PRO A 243 -15.62 -5.83 30.61
CA PRO A 243 -15.12 -4.55 30.14
C PRO A 243 -16.07 -3.40 30.51
N GLU A 244 -15.51 -2.22 30.75
CA GLU A 244 -16.25 -0.96 30.75
C GLU A 244 -16.31 -0.44 29.31
N LEU A 245 -17.52 -0.31 28.78
CA LEU A 245 -17.80 0.17 27.41
C LEU A 245 -18.40 1.59 27.48
N LYS A 246 -17.57 2.61 27.24
CA LYS A 246 -17.92 4.04 27.31
C LYS A 246 -18.11 4.63 25.92
N GLY A 247 -19.18 5.40 25.75
CA GLY A 247 -19.47 6.05 24.48
C GLY A 247 -19.84 5.08 23.35
N LEU A 248 -20.15 3.82 23.66
CA LEU A 248 -20.67 2.83 22.72
C LEU A 248 -22.16 2.59 22.97
N ASN A 249 -22.91 2.34 21.91
CA ASN A 249 -24.36 2.13 21.97
C ASN A 249 -24.71 0.64 21.95
N GLY A 250 -25.79 0.26 22.64
CA GLY A 250 -26.37 -1.09 22.54
C GLY A 250 -25.45 -2.22 23.00
N ALA A 251 -24.57 -1.96 23.97
CA ALA A 251 -23.65 -2.96 24.49
C ALA A 251 -24.38 -4.18 25.09
N SER A 252 -24.03 -5.38 24.63
CA SER A 252 -24.61 -6.64 25.11
C SER A 252 -23.57 -7.75 25.21
N LEU A 253 -23.67 -8.58 26.24
CA LEU A 253 -22.87 -9.79 26.41
C LEU A 253 -23.47 -10.95 25.58
N ASN A 254 -22.63 -11.63 24.81
CA ASN A 254 -22.96 -12.81 24.03
C ASN A 254 -22.71 -14.10 24.85
N GLU A 255 -23.27 -15.23 24.40
CA GLU A 255 -23.15 -16.52 25.10
C GLU A 255 -21.70 -17.03 25.20
N ASP A 256 -20.83 -16.66 24.24
CA ASP A 256 -19.42 -17.04 24.19
C ASP A 256 -18.51 -16.14 25.05
N GLY A 257 -19.09 -15.23 25.84
CA GLY A 257 -18.37 -14.27 26.68
C GLY A 257 -17.85 -13.04 25.95
N SER A 258 -18.05 -12.94 24.63
CA SER A 258 -17.75 -11.72 23.87
C SER A 258 -18.82 -10.66 24.08
N TRP A 259 -18.48 -9.40 23.81
CA TRP A 259 -19.41 -8.28 23.84
C TRP A 259 -19.69 -7.80 22.43
N THR A 260 -20.90 -7.35 22.20
CA THR A 260 -21.29 -6.64 20.99
C THR A 260 -21.63 -5.21 21.36
N ALA A 261 -21.12 -4.25 20.61
CA ALA A 261 -21.41 -2.83 20.83
C ALA A 261 -21.36 -2.09 19.50
N THR A 262 -22.17 -1.05 19.38
CA THR A 262 -22.23 -0.22 18.18
C THR A 262 -21.45 1.07 18.41
N LEU A 263 -20.52 1.36 17.51
CA LEU A 263 -19.86 2.65 17.50
C LEU A 263 -20.93 3.72 17.24
N PRO A 264 -21.02 4.77 18.06
CA PRO A 264 -21.93 5.87 17.76
C PRO A 264 -21.57 6.45 16.40
N ASP A 265 -22.56 7.06 15.77
CA ASP A 265 -22.39 7.78 14.50
C ASP A 265 -21.43 8.98 14.60
N GLY A 266 -20.85 9.23 15.78
CA GLY A 266 -19.88 10.28 16.04
C GLY A 266 -20.57 11.62 15.86
N THR A 267 -21.04 12.24 16.94
CA THR A 267 -21.80 13.49 16.88
C THR A 267 -20.92 14.66 16.41
N GLY A 268 -20.64 14.72 15.09
CA GLY A 268 -19.70 15.62 14.41
C GLY A 268 -19.73 15.46 12.87
N ASP A 269 -18.73 16.03 12.18
CA ASP A 269 -18.71 16.17 10.71
C ASP A 269 -18.19 14.94 9.92
N VAL A 270 -17.88 13.81 10.54
CA VAL A 270 -17.53 12.51 9.90
C VAL A 270 -17.82 11.41 10.95
N PRO A 271 -18.37 10.23 10.59
CA PRO A 271 -18.51 9.13 11.55
C PRO A 271 -17.17 8.78 12.19
N ALA A 272 -17.17 8.56 13.51
CA ALA A 272 -15.94 8.30 14.26
C ALA A 272 -15.08 7.20 13.60
N PHE A 273 -15.72 6.16 13.06
CA PHE A 273 -15.05 5.05 12.37
C PHE A 273 -14.23 5.44 11.14
N LEU A 274 -14.66 6.47 10.40
CA LEU A 274 -13.96 6.97 9.21
C LEU A 274 -12.93 8.04 9.56
N GLY A 275 -12.95 8.54 10.81
CA GLY A 275 -11.93 9.41 11.37
C GLY A 275 -10.96 8.66 12.28
N THR A 276 -10.56 9.33 13.36
CA THR A 276 -9.74 8.73 14.43
C THR A 276 -10.66 8.26 15.56
N VAL A 277 -10.63 6.97 15.89
CA VAL A 277 -11.27 6.40 17.09
C VAL A 277 -10.21 6.03 18.08
N LYS A 278 -10.45 6.25 19.37
CA LYS A 278 -9.55 5.80 20.44
C LYS A 278 -10.26 4.75 21.29
N PHE A 279 -10.15 3.48 20.89
CA PHE A 279 -10.75 2.38 21.65
C PHE A 279 -10.21 2.28 23.07
N GLN A 280 -8.98 2.73 23.33
CA GLN A 280 -8.45 2.86 24.70
C GLN A 280 -9.22 3.83 25.61
N GLU A 281 -9.90 4.82 25.06
CA GLU A 281 -10.77 5.72 25.84
C GLU A 281 -12.19 5.16 25.97
N MET A 282 -12.56 4.17 25.15
CA MET A 282 -13.91 3.62 25.04
C MET A 282 -14.08 2.23 25.67
N ILE A 283 -13.02 1.43 25.73
CA ILE A 283 -13.06 0.03 26.16
C ILE A 283 -11.90 -0.21 27.13
N THR A 284 -12.20 -0.40 28.41
CA THR A 284 -11.19 -0.67 29.45
C THR A 284 -11.56 -1.88 30.28
N ILE A 285 -10.58 -2.56 30.88
CA ILE A 285 -10.80 -3.68 31.79
C ILE A 285 -10.40 -3.24 33.21
N PRO A 286 -11.32 -3.26 34.19
CA PRO A 286 -10.99 -2.94 35.58
C PRO A 286 -9.82 -3.77 36.10
N GLY A 287 -8.80 -3.09 36.65
CA GLY A 287 -7.62 -3.74 37.23
C GLY A 287 -6.54 -4.16 36.23
N VAL A 288 -6.66 -3.79 34.94
CA VAL A 288 -5.63 -4.02 33.92
C VAL A 288 -5.13 -2.68 33.39
N ASP A 289 -3.91 -2.29 33.77
CA ASP A 289 -3.36 -0.96 33.47
C ASP A 289 -2.87 -0.81 32.02
N ASN A 290 -2.36 -1.90 31.42
CA ASN A 290 -1.82 -1.91 30.06
C ASN A 290 -2.57 -2.90 29.19
N LEU A 291 -3.42 -2.38 28.31
CA LEU A 291 -4.18 -3.15 27.33
C LEU A 291 -3.63 -2.91 25.93
N PHE A 292 -3.53 -3.99 25.17
CA PHE A 292 -3.15 -4.02 23.77
C PHE A 292 -4.36 -4.41 22.92
N TYR A 293 -4.62 -3.62 21.89
CA TYR A 293 -5.78 -3.78 21.03
C TYR A 293 -5.33 -4.39 19.71
N THR A 294 -6.00 -5.46 19.29
CA THR A 294 -5.74 -6.10 18.00
C THR A 294 -7.05 -6.53 17.37
N LEU A 295 -7.10 -6.55 16.04
CA LEU A 295 -8.14 -7.35 15.39
C LEU A 295 -7.93 -8.81 15.77
N ALA A 296 -9.03 -9.53 16.03
CA ALA A 296 -8.96 -10.98 16.14
C ALA A 296 -8.40 -11.58 14.85
N PRO A 297 -7.69 -12.73 14.92
CA PRO A 297 -7.21 -13.45 13.75
C PRO A 297 -8.28 -13.60 12.66
N ALA A 298 -7.86 -13.56 11.39
CA ALA A 298 -8.78 -13.53 10.25
C ALA A 298 -9.77 -14.71 10.21
N ASP A 299 -9.40 -15.87 10.71
CA ASP A 299 -10.23 -17.07 10.83
C ASP A 299 -11.29 -16.98 11.94
N GLN A 300 -11.11 -16.07 12.90
CA GLN A 300 -12.08 -15.74 13.96
C GLN A 300 -13.02 -14.58 13.57
N GLN A 301 -12.70 -13.87 12.48
CA GLN A 301 -13.53 -12.80 11.95
C GLN A 301 -14.65 -13.36 11.05
N ASN A 302 -15.73 -12.59 10.89
CA ASN A 302 -16.73 -12.87 9.86
C ASN A 302 -16.14 -12.78 8.45
N GLU A 303 -16.83 -13.36 7.46
CA GLU A 303 -16.36 -13.45 6.08
C GLU A 303 -16.02 -12.08 5.48
N SER A 304 -16.87 -11.09 5.74
CA SER A 304 -16.67 -9.73 5.24
C SER A 304 -15.36 -9.13 5.75
N VAL A 305 -15.12 -9.19 7.08
CA VAL A 305 -13.88 -8.72 7.71
C VAL A 305 -12.66 -9.53 7.27
N ARG A 306 -12.80 -10.84 7.14
CA ARG A 306 -11.73 -11.74 6.69
C ARG A 306 -11.24 -11.38 5.29
N ASN A 307 -12.15 -11.11 4.36
CA ASN A 307 -11.81 -10.75 2.98
C ASN A 307 -11.09 -9.40 2.86
N ASN A 308 -11.22 -8.53 3.86
CA ASN A 308 -10.59 -7.20 3.90
C ASN A 308 -9.63 -7.04 5.11
N TYR A 309 -9.15 -8.15 5.67
CA TYR A 309 -8.45 -8.18 6.96
C TYR A 309 -7.21 -7.28 7.00
N ASN A 310 -6.33 -7.41 6.00
CA ASN A 310 -5.08 -6.66 5.95
C ASN A 310 -5.32 -5.15 5.92
N ASN A 311 -6.37 -4.72 5.22
CA ASN A 311 -6.78 -3.32 5.15
C ASN A 311 -7.27 -2.81 6.50
N LEU A 312 -8.17 -3.55 7.16
CA LEU A 312 -8.69 -3.16 8.47
C LEU A 312 -7.62 -3.23 9.57
N SER A 313 -6.75 -4.24 9.54
CA SER A 313 -5.69 -4.40 10.53
C SER A 313 -4.68 -3.26 10.49
N ALA A 314 -4.44 -2.67 9.31
CA ALA A 314 -3.58 -1.51 9.16
C ALA A 314 -4.17 -0.23 9.78
N ASN A 315 -5.48 -0.21 10.07
CA ASN A 315 -6.14 0.94 10.67
C ASN A 315 -6.05 0.93 12.21
N LEU A 316 -5.79 -0.20 12.86
CA LEU A 316 -5.76 -0.32 14.33
C LEU A 316 -4.31 -0.46 14.85
N SER A 317 -3.84 0.49 15.65
CA SER A 317 -2.59 0.35 16.40
C SER A 317 -2.80 -0.37 17.73
N ALA A 318 -1.70 -0.91 18.27
CA ALA A 318 -1.72 -1.71 19.49
C ALA A 318 -2.17 -0.93 20.74
N ASP A 319 -2.10 0.41 20.72
CA ASP A 319 -2.64 1.29 21.77
C ASP A 319 -4.17 1.49 21.67
N GLY A 320 -4.85 0.85 20.72
CA GLY A 320 -6.29 1.01 20.51
C GLY A 320 -6.67 2.25 19.71
N THR A 321 -5.71 2.98 19.13
CA THR A 321 -6.03 4.05 18.19
C THR A 321 -6.37 3.47 16.81
N TRP A 322 -7.54 3.81 16.31
CA TRP A 322 -7.99 3.51 14.95
C TRP A 322 -7.83 4.75 14.08
N ASN A 323 -7.25 4.61 12.89
CA ASN A 323 -7.21 5.63 11.85
C ASN A 323 -7.58 4.99 10.51
N CYS A 324 -8.63 5.50 9.86
CA CYS A 324 -9.05 5.00 8.56
C CYS A 324 -8.07 5.47 7.46
N VAL A 325 -7.16 4.58 7.03
CA VAL A 325 -6.15 4.89 5.99
C VAL A 325 -6.70 4.62 4.58
N LYS A 326 -7.63 3.69 4.45
CA LYS A 326 -8.23 3.23 3.19
C LYS A 326 -9.69 2.86 3.42
N ARG A 327 -10.51 2.89 2.37
CA ARG A 327 -11.94 2.57 2.47
C ARG A 327 -12.16 1.21 3.16
N PRO A 328 -13.03 1.12 4.17
CA PRO A 328 -13.36 -0.15 4.80
C PRO A 328 -14.31 -1.00 3.93
N GLY A 329 -15.06 -0.41 2.99
CA GLY A 329 -16.11 -1.11 2.23
C GLY A 329 -17.26 -1.56 3.12
N THR A 330 -18.05 -2.54 2.67
CA THR A 330 -19.20 -3.11 3.40
C THR A 330 -18.75 -4.03 4.56
N THR A 331 -17.54 -3.81 5.05
CA THR A 331 -16.85 -4.67 5.98
C THR A 331 -17.31 -4.43 7.41
N GLY A 332 -17.51 -5.50 8.17
CA GLY A 332 -17.96 -5.41 9.57
C GLY A 332 -19.48 -5.38 9.70
N GLY A 333 -20.19 -4.55 8.94
CA GLY A 333 -21.66 -4.54 8.87
C GLY A 333 -22.38 -4.66 10.23
N GLU A 334 -23.53 -5.34 10.23
CA GLU A 334 -24.28 -5.64 11.47
C GLU A 334 -23.61 -6.68 12.37
N GLU A 335 -22.69 -7.48 11.86
CA GLU A 335 -21.98 -8.53 12.62
C GLU A 335 -20.83 -7.95 13.47
N GLY A 336 -20.33 -6.77 13.09
CA GLY A 336 -19.26 -6.06 13.75
C GLY A 336 -17.86 -6.56 13.41
N ILE A 337 -16.86 -5.77 13.78
CA ILE A 337 -15.43 -6.09 13.68
C ILE A 337 -14.97 -6.60 15.03
N LEU A 338 -14.43 -7.81 15.11
CA LEU A 338 -13.97 -8.36 16.38
C LEU A 338 -12.61 -7.78 16.78
N ILE A 339 -12.58 -7.05 17.88
CA ILE A 339 -11.38 -6.53 18.52
C ILE A 339 -11.09 -7.36 19.79
N LEU A 340 -9.86 -7.83 19.92
CA LEU A 340 -9.35 -8.46 21.13
C LEU A 340 -8.59 -7.42 21.95
N LEU A 341 -8.85 -7.43 23.25
CA LEU A 341 -8.08 -6.67 24.23
C LEU A 341 -7.22 -7.66 25.00
N LYS A 342 -5.91 -7.43 24.97
CA LYS A 342 -4.92 -8.31 25.59
C LYS A 342 -4.11 -7.57 26.64
N ASP A 343 -3.68 -8.26 27.68
CA ASP A 343 -2.73 -7.69 28.64
C ASP A 343 -1.27 -7.81 28.16
N ALA A 344 -0.32 -7.38 29.01
CA ALA A 344 1.11 -7.48 28.73
C ALA A 344 1.65 -8.92 28.60
N ASP A 345 0.88 -9.92 29.02
CA ASP A 345 1.18 -11.34 28.87
C ASP A 345 0.53 -11.95 27.62
N ASP A 346 -0.10 -11.12 26.78
CA ASP A 346 -0.88 -11.48 25.59
C ASP A 346 -2.14 -12.31 25.91
N VAL A 347 -2.59 -12.33 27.17
CA VAL A 347 -3.84 -13.00 27.58
C VAL A 347 -5.02 -12.16 27.13
N THR A 348 -5.96 -12.76 26.41
CA THR A 348 -7.19 -12.06 25.99
C THR A 348 -8.06 -11.79 27.21
N ARG A 349 -8.25 -10.51 27.53
CA ARG A 349 -9.07 -10.01 28.65
C ARG A 349 -10.48 -9.62 28.22
N ALA A 350 -10.67 -9.24 26.95
CA ALA A 350 -11.99 -9.05 26.38
C ALA A 350 -12.02 -9.32 24.88
N LYS A 351 -13.21 -9.67 24.40
CA LYS A 351 -13.57 -9.83 23.00
C LYS A 351 -14.73 -8.89 22.72
N VAL A 352 -14.58 -7.95 21.79
CA VAL A 352 -15.64 -6.96 21.50
C VAL A 352 -15.87 -6.85 20.00
N TYR A 353 -17.07 -7.20 19.55
CA TYR A 353 -17.57 -6.91 18.21
C TYR A 353 -18.04 -5.46 18.14
N ILE A 354 -17.34 -4.65 17.33
CA ILE A 354 -17.69 -3.25 17.09
C ILE A 354 -18.51 -3.15 15.81
N LYS A 355 -19.81 -2.90 15.94
CA LYS A 355 -20.69 -2.61 14.80
C LYS A 355 -20.49 -1.18 14.34
N VAL A 356 -20.50 -1.00 13.03
CA VAL A 356 -20.42 0.31 12.38
C VAL A 356 -21.66 0.49 11.52
N ILE A 357 -22.33 1.62 11.69
CA ILE A 357 -23.55 1.93 10.93
C ILE A 357 -23.16 2.60 9.60
N ASP A 358 -23.67 2.06 8.50
CA ASP A 358 -23.70 2.74 7.21
C ASP A 358 -25.05 3.48 7.05
N PRO A 359 -25.09 4.82 7.19
CA PRO A 359 -26.34 5.57 7.10
C PRO A 359 -26.85 5.73 5.67
N LEU A 360 -26.06 5.32 4.66
CA LEU A 360 -26.46 5.38 3.25
C LEU A 360 -26.95 4.02 2.74
N ALA A 361 -26.82 2.94 3.52
CA ALA A 361 -27.13 1.58 3.10
C ALA A 361 -28.57 1.44 2.58
N ASP A 362 -29.55 1.95 3.32
CA ASP A 362 -30.98 1.79 3.02
C ASP A 362 -31.56 2.91 2.13
N ILE A 363 -30.73 3.88 1.72
CA ILE A 363 -31.19 4.95 0.83
C ILE A 363 -31.17 4.44 -0.62
N ASP A 364 -32.33 4.47 -1.27
CA ASP A 364 -32.48 4.20 -2.70
C ASP A 364 -32.25 5.48 -3.50
N PHE A 365 -31.05 5.59 -4.08
CA PHE A 365 -30.66 6.76 -4.85
C PHE A 365 -31.45 6.89 -6.16
N GLN A 366 -31.82 5.77 -6.79
CA GLN A 366 -32.51 5.81 -8.07
C GLN A 366 -33.97 6.26 -7.89
N GLU A 367 -34.62 5.84 -6.80
CA GLU A 367 -35.98 6.29 -6.47
C GLU A 367 -36.02 7.79 -6.14
N LEU A 368 -34.99 8.31 -5.46
CA LEU A 368 -34.97 9.69 -4.97
C LEU A 368 -34.47 10.71 -5.98
N CYS A 369 -33.72 10.30 -7.00
CA CYS A 369 -33.00 11.25 -7.86
C CYS A 369 -33.88 12.13 -8.77
N GLY A 370 -35.16 11.80 -8.94
CA GLY A 370 -36.10 12.54 -9.77
C GLY A 370 -36.00 12.27 -11.27
N VAL A 371 -35.15 11.34 -11.70
CA VAL A 371 -34.98 10.93 -13.12
C VAL A 371 -35.56 9.53 -13.32
N GLU A 372 -36.34 9.33 -14.39
CA GLU A 372 -36.88 8.03 -14.78
C GLU A 372 -36.25 7.56 -16.09
N GLY A 373 -35.83 6.29 -16.13
CA GLY A 373 -35.23 5.70 -17.31
C GLY A 373 -33.88 6.32 -17.69
N ASN A 374 -33.60 6.30 -18.99
CA ASN A 374 -32.39 6.79 -19.62
C ASN A 374 -32.73 7.50 -20.94
N PHE A 375 -31.75 8.19 -21.52
CA PHE A 375 -31.91 8.79 -22.86
C PHE A 375 -31.12 8.03 -23.93
N GLU A 376 -31.58 8.16 -25.17
CA GLU A 376 -30.78 7.88 -26.37
C GLU A 376 -30.85 9.10 -27.29
N GLY A 377 -29.69 9.60 -27.72
CA GLY A 377 -29.61 10.79 -28.56
C GLY A 377 -28.38 10.83 -29.46
N GLU A 378 -28.37 11.77 -30.40
CA GLU A 378 -27.31 11.91 -31.38
C GLU A 378 -26.63 13.26 -31.26
N LEU A 379 -25.33 13.23 -30.97
CA LEU A 379 -24.49 14.41 -30.92
C LEU A 379 -24.45 15.06 -32.31
N TYR A 380 -24.74 16.36 -32.36
CA TYR A 380 -24.75 17.23 -33.54
C TYR A 380 -25.78 16.89 -34.63
N GLY A 381 -26.38 15.70 -34.60
CA GLY A 381 -27.34 15.25 -35.61
C GLY A 381 -26.80 15.50 -37.02
N ARG A 382 -27.56 16.23 -37.84
CA ARG A 382 -27.19 16.57 -39.24
C ARG A 382 -26.69 18.01 -39.41
N ASP A 383 -26.22 18.67 -38.36
CA ASP A 383 -25.81 20.08 -38.42
C ASP A 383 -24.45 20.33 -39.10
N GLY A 384 -23.69 19.26 -39.38
CA GLY A 384 -22.40 19.28 -40.06
C GLY A 384 -21.18 19.19 -39.13
N ARG A 385 -21.34 19.28 -37.81
CA ARG A 385 -20.27 19.02 -36.84
C ARG A 385 -20.03 17.51 -36.68
N PHE A 386 -18.79 17.14 -36.37
CA PHE A 386 -18.34 15.76 -36.16
C PHE A 386 -17.02 15.75 -35.39
N PHE A 387 -16.66 14.59 -34.86
CA PHE A 387 -15.35 14.30 -34.29
C PHE A 387 -14.37 13.99 -35.42
N ALA A 388 -13.29 14.76 -35.52
CA ALA A 388 -12.30 14.58 -36.57
C ALA A 388 -11.40 13.35 -36.29
N PRO A 389 -10.68 12.83 -37.29
CA PRO A 389 -9.61 11.87 -37.03
C PRO A 389 -8.57 12.44 -36.05
N GLY A 390 -8.12 11.62 -35.11
CA GLY A 390 -7.21 12.00 -34.02
C GLY A 390 -7.90 12.20 -32.67
N VAL A 391 -7.25 12.94 -31.77
CA VAL A 391 -7.74 13.19 -30.40
C VAL A 391 -8.82 14.26 -30.40
N ASN A 392 -9.97 13.93 -29.83
CA ASN A 392 -11.10 14.80 -29.56
C ASN A 392 -11.49 14.63 -28.10
N GLU A 393 -12.14 15.65 -27.53
CA GLU A 393 -12.69 15.60 -26.18
C GLU A 393 -14.18 15.98 -26.21
N LEU A 394 -14.99 15.25 -25.44
CA LEU A 394 -16.38 15.56 -25.16
C LEU A 394 -16.57 15.67 -23.65
N ASP A 395 -16.95 16.85 -23.18
CA ASP A 395 -17.49 16.99 -21.83
C ASP A 395 -18.93 16.50 -21.82
N VAL A 396 -19.13 15.24 -21.39
CA VAL A 396 -20.45 14.61 -21.39
C VAL A 396 -21.42 15.36 -20.47
N PRO A 397 -21.09 15.66 -19.20
CA PRO A 397 -21.93 16.51 -18.35
C PRO A 397 -22.38 17.82 -19.00
N ALA A 398 -21.46 18.61 -19.54
CA ALA A 398 -21.79 19.88 -20.18
C ALA A 398 -22.66 19.69 -21.43
N THR A 399 -22.44 18.61 -22.18
CA THR A 399 -23.27 18.23 -23.34
C THR A 399 -24.71 17.94 -22.93
N LEU A 400 -24.92 17.26 -21.78
CA LEU A 400 -26.26 17.01 -21.24
C LEU A 400 -26.95 18.30 -20.78
N ALA A 401 -26.21 19.25 -20.21
CA ALA A 401 -26.76 20.55 -19.84
C ALA A 401 -27.15 21.39 -21.08
N ALA A 402 -26.38 21.27 -22.16
CA ALA A 402 -26.62 21.95 -23.44
C ALA A 402 -27.37 21.07 -24.46
N TYR A 403 -28.18 20.11 -24.01
CA TYR A 403 -28.77 19.08 -24.88
C TYR A 403 -29.58 19.63 -26.06
N GLU A 404 -30.21 20.80 -25.93
CA GLU A 404 -31.01 21.41 -27.00
C GLU A 404 -30.17 21.75 -28.24
N THR A 405 -28.91 22.17 -28.03
CA THR A 405 -27.98 22.55 -29.11
C THR A 405 -27.03 21.43 -29.49
N GLU A 406 -26.58 20.65 -28.51
CA GLU A 406 -25.57 19.62 -28.74
C GLU A 406 -26.20 18.28 -29.16
N ILE A 407 -27.43 17.98 -28.74
CA ILE A 407 -28.12 16.72 -29.03
C ILE A 407 -29.46 17.02 -29.74
N PRO A 408 -29.44 17.50 -30.99
CA PRO A 408 -30.66 17.92 -31.70
C PRO A 408 -31.61 16.76 -32.05
N ILE A 409 -31.12 15.51 -32.08
CA ILE A 409 -31.95 14.32 -32.30
C ILE A 409 -32.01 13.52 -31.01
N ARG A 410 -33.20 13.40 -30.43
CA ARG A 410 -33.47 12.72 -29.15
C ARG A 410 -34.58 11.72 -29.33
N HIS A 411 -34.26 10.43 -29.16
CA HIS A 411 -35.20 9.35 -29.48
C HIS A 411 -36.31 9.21 -28.43
N SER A 412 -36.04 9.65 -27.19
CA SER A 412 -36.98 9.59 -26.06
C SER A 412 -37.58 10.95 -25.69
N GLY A 413 -37.39 11.98 -26.52
CA GLY A 413 -37.80 13.35 -26.22
C GLY A 413 -36.97 14.01 -25.11
N ASP A 414 -37.52 15.07 -24.51
CA ASP A 414 -36.77 15.99 -23.63
C ASP A 414 -36.89 15.66 -22.14
N ALA A 415 -37.80 14.73 -21.78
CA ALA A 415 -38.19 14.47 -20.40
C ALA A 415 -37.01 14.10 -19.50
N PHE A 416 -36.10 13.23 -19.99
CA PHE A 416 -34.89 12.87 -19.27
C PHE A 416 -34.03 14.09 -18.96
N PHE A 417 -33.76 14.94 -19.95
CA PHE A 417 -32.84 16.07 -19.80
C PHE A 417 -33.39 17.14 -18.85
N VAL A 418 -34.69 17.42 -18.96
CA VAL A 418 -35.39 18.34 -18.04
C VAL A 418 -35.35 17.81 -16.61
N ALA A 419 -35.55 16.51 -16.41
CA ALA A 419 -35.44 15.88 -15.10
C ALA A 419 -33.98 15.89 -14.58
N TYR A 420 -33.02 15.55 -15.44
CA TYR A 420 -31.60 15.47 -15.11
C TYR A 420 -31.02 16.82 -14.68
N ALA A 421 -31.46 17.92 -15.28
CA ALA A 421 -31.11 19.28 -14.85
C ALA A 421 -31.53 19.57 -13.39
N ASN A 422 -32.54 18.87 -12.88
CA ASN A 422 -33.04 18.96 -11.52
C ASN A 422 -32.69 17.72 -10.66
N TYR A 423 -31.73 16.89 -11.10
CA TYR A 423 -31.32 15.69 -10.39
C TYR A 423 -30.89 16.06 -8.96
N ASN A 424 -31.53 15.43 -7.96
CA ASN A 424 -31.19 15.64 -6.56
C ASN A 424 -31.63 14.43 -5.73
N VAL A 425 -30.68 13.66 -5.24
CA VAL A 425 -30.92 12.66 -4.19
C VAL A 425 -30.81 13.36 -2.85
N SER A 426 -31.92 13.43 -2.11
CA SER A 426 -31.96 14.07 -0.79
C SER A 426 -32.95 13.41 0.16
N THR A 427 -32.69 13.52 1.46
CA THR A 427 -33.67 13.18 2.52
C THR A 427 -33.78 14.34 3.51
N ASP A 428 -34.87 14.39 4.28
CA ASP A 428 -35.06 15.42 5.30
C ASP A 428 -33.93 15.44 6.35
N ALA A 429 -33.36 14.26 6.65
CA ALA A 429 -32.29 14.11 7.64
C ALA A 429 -30.90 14.48 7.11
N THR A 430 -30.66 14.31 5.80
CA THR A 430 -29.31 14.44 5.21
C THR A 430 -29.15 15.68 4.34
N GLY A 431 -30.26 16.31 3.94
CA GLY A 431 -30.25 17.28 2.84
C GLY A 431 -29.88 16.60 1.52
N SER A 432 -29.28 17.34 0.60
CA SER A 432 -28.77 16.78 -0.66
C SER A 432 -27.56 15.88 -0.40
N LEU A 433 -27.62 14.65 -0.91
CA LEU A 433 -26.52 13.69 -0.92
C LEU A 433 -25.73 13.81 -2.23
N VAL A 434 -26.43 13.81 -3.36
CA VAL A 434 -25.87 14.00 -4.70
C VAL A 434 -26.85 14.82 -5.52
N TYR A 435 -26.36 15.85 -6.22
CA TYR A 435 -27.20 16.72 -7.04
C TYR A 435 -26.47 17.18 -8.29
N ASN A 436 -27.23 17.60 -9.31
CA ASN A 436 -26.68 18.29 -10.47
C ASN A 436 -26.42 19.76 -10.12
N ASP A 437 -25.20 20.24 -10.33
CA ASP A 437 -24.80 21.62 -9.99
C ASP A 437 -25.28 22.69 -11.00
N GLY A 438 -26.03 22.29 -12.02
CA GLY A 438 -26.54 23.13 -13.09
C GLY A 438 -25.65 23.13 -14.34
N SER A 439 -24.42 22.60 -14.26
CA SER A 439 -23.54 22.40 -15.43
C SER A 439 -23.73 21.03 -16.07
N GLY A 440 -24.60 20.19 -15.53
CA GLY A 440 -24.75 18.78 -15.90
C GLY A 440 -23.85 17.85 -15.07
N GLN A 441 -22.95 18.40 -14.27
CA GLN A 441 -22.09 17.63 -13.38
C GLN A 441 -22.85 17.21 -12.13
N LEU A 442 -22.76 15.91 -11.79
CA LEU A 442 -23.21 15.41 -10.50
C LEU A 442 -22.12 15.65 -9.44
N VAL A 443 -22.51 16.27 -8.34
CA VAL A 443 -21.62 16.63 -7.22
C VAL A 443 -22.18 16.16 -5.89
N LEU A 444 -21.30 15.95 -4.91
CA LEU A 444 -21.69 15.55 -3.57
C LEU A 444 -22.21 16.74 -2.77
N GLY A 445 -23.29 16.53 -2.03
CA GLY A 445 -23.68 17.41 -0.93
C GLY A 445 -22.82 17.19 0.31
N ASP A 446 -22.92 18.11 1.26
CA ASP A 446 -22.00 18.16 2.39
C ASP A 446 -22.11 16.94 3.30
N PHE A 447 -23.30 16.37 3.46
CA PHE A 447 -23.48 15.13 4.23
C PHE A 447 -22.72 13.97 3.57
N ALA A 448 -22.89 13.75 2.26
CA ALA A 448 -22.25 12.65 1.54
C ALA A 448 -20.72 12.76 1.53
N LYS A 449 -20.15 13.98 1.46
CA LYS A 449 -18.70 14.21 1.53
C LYS A 449 -18.07 13.65 2.80
N LYS A 450 -18.80 13.64 3.91
CA LYS A 450 -18.35 13.10 5.21
C LYS A 450 -18.03 11.61 5.15
N TYR A 451 -18.64 10.90 4.20
CA TYR A 451 -18.53 9.44 4.08
C TYR A 451 -17.54 9.01 3.01
N LEU A 452 -16.68 9.89 2.49
CA LEU A 452 -15.72 9.49 1.47
C LEU A 452 -14.70 8.47 2.00
N GLY A 453 -14.09 8.70 3.16
CA GLY A 453 -13.17 7.73 3.79
C GLY A 453 -12.11 7.14 2.83
N GLY A 454 -11.57 7.97 1.92
CA GLY A 454 -10.61 7.56 0.90
C GLY A 454 -11.21 7.06 -0.44
N ALA A 455 -12.53 7.07 -0.60
CA ALA A 455 -13.23 6.77 -1.86
C ALA A 455 -13.16 7.91 -2.89
N ARG A 456 -13.48 7.61 -4.16
CA ARG A 456 -13.49 8.58 -5.26
C ARG A 456 -14.61 9.63 -5.15
N GLY A 457 -15.74 9.29 -4.52
CA GLY A 457 -16.95 10.09 -4.58
C GLY A 457 -17.76 9.79 -5.85
N VAL A 458 -18.29 10.83 -6.49
CA VAL A 458 -18.96 10.66 -7.79
C VAL A 458 -17.93 10.24 -8.83
N PHE A 459 -18.24 9.19 -9.58
CA PHE A 459 -17.43 8.74 -10.69
C PHE A 459 -18.29 8.39 -11.91
N TRP A 460 -17.72 8.58 -13.09
CA TRP A 460 -18.30 8.32 -14.40
C TRP A 460 -17.62 7.11 -15.05
N TYR A 461 -18.40 6.28 -15.72
CA TYR A 461 -17.89 5.06 -16.34
C TYR A 461 -18.69 4.63 -17.56
N TYR A 462 -18.08 3.76 -18.36
CA TYR A 462 -18.70 3.19 -19.54
C TYR A 462 -19.68 2.08 -19.19
N ARG A 463 -20.81 2.07 -19.89
CA ARG A 463 -21.78 0.97 -19.85
C ARG A 463 -21.71 0.07 -21.09
N GLY A 464 -21.43 0.64 -22.26
CA GLY A 464 -21.53 -0.08 -23.52
C GLY A 464 -21.03 0.71 -24.72
N PHE A 465 -20.83 -0.01 -25.83
CA PHE A 465 -20.21 0.49 -27.04
C PHE A 465 -20.68 -0.25 -28.28
N MET A 466 -21.01 0.50 -29.33
CA MET A 466 -21.33 -0.05 -30.63
C MET A 466 -20.62 0.76 -31.72
N LEU A 467 -20.09 0.07 -32.73
CA LEU A 467 -19.57 0.72 -33.93
C LEU A 467 -20.72 1.08 -34.86
N VAL A 468 -20.67 2.28 -35.43
CA VAL A 468 -21.72 2.81 -36.31
C VAL A 468 -21.08 3.29 -37.60
N VAL A 469 -21.68 2.93 -38.73
CA VAL A 469 -21.30 3.51 -40.03
C VAL A 469 -21.88 4.92 -40.11
N PRO A 470 -21.09 5.99 -40.25
CA PRO A 470 -21.61 7.31 -40.53
C PRO A 470 -22.45 7.33 -41.82
N GLU A 471 -23.60 8.01 -41.83
CA GLU A 471 -24.44 8.13 -43.05
C GLU A 471 -23.65 8.71 -44.24
N THR A 472 -22.78 9.68 -43.98
CA THR A 472 -21.94 10.35 -44.97
C THR A 472 -20.87 9.47 -45.60
N LEU A 473 -20.48 8.35 -44.97
CA LEU A 473 -19.59 7.36 -45.57
C LEU A 473 -20.33 6.37 -46.47
N ALA A 474 -21.65 6.28 -46.36
CA ALA A 474 -22.46 5.38 -47.15
C ALA A 474 -22.82 6.01 -48.51
N THR A 475 -22.65 5.25 -49.60
CA THR A 475 -23.12 5.62 -50.94
C THR A 475 -24.46 4.91 -51.20
N ASP A 476 -25.49 5.66 -51.60
CA ASP A 476 -26.87 5.16 -51.75
C ASP A 476 -27.38 4.42 -50.50
N GLY A 477 -27.00 4.91 -49.32
CA GLY A 477 -27.38 4.36 -48.01
C GLY A 477 -26.64 3.08 -47.61
N LYS A 478 -25.66 2.62 -48.41
CA LYS A 478 -24.83 1.45 -48.11
C LYS A 478 -23.35 1.80 -48.00
N TYR A 479 -22.69 1.21 -47.01
CA TYR A 479 -21.24 1.18 -46.91
C TYR A 479 -20.75 -0.24 -47.20
N VAL A 480 -19.73 -0.37 -48.05
CA VAL A 480 -19.19 -1.66 -48.48
C VAL A 480 -17.69 -1.66 -48.27
N ASP A 481 -17.20 -2.69 -47.61
CA ASP A 481 -15.78 -2.97 -47.44
C ASP A 481 -15.51 -4.47 -47.56
N GLU A 482 -14.28 -4.89 -47.25
CA GLU A 482 -13.85 -6.29 -47.29
C GLU A 482 -14.61 -7.21 -46.32
N THR A 483 -15.27 -6.64 -45.30
CA THR A 483 -15.98 -7.39 -44.25
C THR A 483 -17.47 -7.56 -44.55
N GLY A 484 -18.05 -6.76 -45.46
CA GLY A 484 -19.44 -6.90 -45.87
C GLY A 484 -20.11 -5.62 -46.34
N THR A 485 -21.45 -5.61 -46.28
CA THR A 485 -22.29 -4.48 -46.66
C THR A 485 -23.16 -4.06 -45.47
N TYR A 486 -23.10 -2.78 -45.13
CA TYR A 486 -23.74 -2.20 -43.94
C TYR A 486 -24.61 -1.00 -44.31
N ASN A 487 -25.63 -0.71 -43.48
CA ASN A 487 -26.45 0.48 -43.68
C ASN A 487 -25.76 1.71 -43.07
N GLY A 488 -25.82 2.84 -43.78
CA GLY A 488 -25.43 4.13 -43.20
C GLY A 488 -26.31 4.48 -41.99
N GLY A 489 -25.68 4.98 -40.94
CA GLY A 489 -26.32 5.31 -39.66
C GLY A 489 -26.58 4.12 -38.73
N GLU A 490 -26.13 2.91 -39.07
CA GLU A 490 -26.45 1.68 -38.34
C GLU A 490 -25.21 0.89 -37.90
N ASN A 491 -25.43 -0.16 -37.11
CA ASN A 491 -24.39 -1.00 -36.52
C ASN A 491 -23.43 -1.59 -37.57
N TYR A 492 -22.13 -1.47 -37.30
CA TYR A 492 -21.04 -2.06 -38.07
C TYR A 492 -20.61 -3.45 -37.54
N GLY A 493 -21.59 -4.25 -37.10
CA GLY A 493 -21.40 -5.63 -36.63
C GLY A 493 -20.57 -5.75 -35.35
N TYR A 494 -20.60 -4.74 -34.49
CA TYR A 494 -19.95 -4.76 -33.18
C TYR A 494 -20.82 -4.04 -32.15
N ASP A 495 -21.26 -4.76 -31.12
CA ASP A 495 -22.17 -4.26 -30.10
C ASP A 495 -21.89 -4.96 -28.77
N THR A 496 -21.33 -4.25 -27.79
CA THR A 496 -20.90 -4.81 -26.50
C THR A 496 -21.41 -3.99 -25.32
N TRP A 497 -21.82 -4.68 -24.27
CA TRP A 497 -22.47 -4.11 -23.11
C TRP A 497 -21.88 -4.76 -21.86
N GLY A 498 -21.34 -3.95 -20.94
CA GLY A 498 -20.78 -4.43 -19.67
C GLY A 498 -21.85 -4.76 -18.62
N SER A 499 -21.48 -4.75 -17.34
CA SER A 499 -22.47 -4.71 -16.26
C SER A 499 -23.02 -3.29 -16.11
N GLY A 500 -24.27 -3.14 -15.69
CA GLY A 500 -24.85 -1.85 -15.30
C GLY A 500 -24.69 -1.52 -13.82
N ASN A 501 -24.00 -2.39 -13.08
CA ASN A 501 -23.77 -2.21 -11.66
C ASN A 501 -22.46 -1.43 -11.41
N PRO A 502 -22.50 -0.26 -10.76
CA PRO A 502 -21.29 0.51 -10.45
C PRO A 502 -20.32 -0.22 -9.51
N ALA A 503 -20.80 -1.18 -8.70
CA ALA A 503 -19.93 -1.99 -7.84
C ALA A 503 -19.00 -2.90 -8.64
N ASP A 504 -19.46 -3.40 -9.79
CA ASP A 504 -18.64 -4.24 -10.67
C ASP A 504 -17.52 -3.41 -11.30
N TYR A 505 -17.83 -2.18 -11.75
CA TYR A 505 -16.83 -1.24 -12.25
C TYR A 505 -15.78 -0.91 -11.20
N VAL A 506 -16.21 -0.67 -9.96
CA VAL A 506 -15.31 -0.33 -8.86
C VAL A 506 -14.36 -1.47 -8.50
N ASN A 507 -14.86 -2.71 -8.48
CA ASN A 507 -14.06 -3.87 -8.11
C ASN A 507 -13.20 -4.39 -9.26
N ASN A 508 -13.60 -4.12 -10.50
CA ASN A 508 -12.88 -4.52 -11.69
C ASN A 508 -13.14 -3.54 -12.84
N SER A 509 -12.46 -2.40 -12.82
CA SER A 509 -12.50 -1.42 -13.92
C SER A 509 -12.09 -2.05 -15.25
N ASN A 510 -11.23 -3.08 -15.17
CA ASN A 510 -10.73 -3.85 -16.31
C ASN A 510 -11.72 -4.93 -16.78
N PHE A 511 -12.85 -5.15 -16.11
CA PHE A 511 -13.92 -6.02 -16.62
C PHE A 511 -14.54 -5.44 -17.88
N TYR A 512 -14.40 -4.12 -18.06
CA TYR A 512 -14.65 -3.39 -19.29
C TYR A 512 -13.40 -3.35 -20.18
N ASP A 513 -12.48 -4.32 -20.03
CA ASP A 513 -11.15 -4.35 -20.63
C ASP A 513 -10.63 -5.79 -20.86
N PHE A 514 -11.53 -6.79 -21.02
CA PHE A 514 -11.36 -8.20 -21.46
C PHE A 514 -11.72 -9.31 -20.43
N ARG A 515 -12.26 -10.42 -20.97
CA ARG A 515 -12.02 -11.78 -20.46
C ARG A 515 -11.10 -12.53 -21.44
N PRO A 516 -10.06 -13.25 -20.98
CA PRO A 516 -9.26 -14.10 -21.85
C PRO A 516 -10.11 -15.25 -22.41
N GLY A 517 -10.27 -15.31 -23.74
CA GLY A 517 -10.99 -16.38 -24.45
C GLY A 517 -12.31 -15.96 -25.11
N ASP A 518 -12.80 -14.75 -24.83
CA ASP A 518 -13.97 -14.16 -25.46
C ASP A 518 -13.52 -13.16 -26.55
N GLU A 519 -14.07 -13.25 -27.76
CA GLU A 519 -13.86 -12.30 -28.87
C GLU A 519 -14.44 -10.89 -28.60
N PHE A 520 -14.97 -10.66 -27.39
CA PHE A 520 -15.62 -9.41 -26.99
C PHE A 520 -14.58 -8.39 -26.51
N ARG A 521 -14.18 -7.53 -27.47
CA ARG A 521 -13.51 -6.26 -27.21
C ARG A 521 -14.44 -5.37 -26.35
N THR A 522 -13.92 -4.29 -25.79
CA THR A 522 -14.67 -3.29 -25.00
C THR A 522 -14.37 -1.87 -25.49
N VAL A 523 -14.99 -0.83 -24.91
CA VAL A 523 -14.70 0.59 -25.25
C VAL A 523 -13.20 0.89 -25.22
N ALA A 524 -12.52 0.40 -24.18
CA ALA A 524 -11.11 0.62 -23.95
C ALA A 524 -10.21 -0.10 -24.99
N SER A 525 -10.70 -1.17 -25.62
CA SER A 525 -10.01 -1.84 -26.74
C SER A 525 -9.87 -0.95 -27.98
N PHE A 526 -10.72 0.07 -28.11
CA PHE A 526 -10.63 1.10 -29.15
C PHE A 526 -9.89 2.34 -28.67
N GLY A 527 -9.22 2.30 -27.51
CA GLY A 527 -8.41 3.41 -26.99
C GLY A 527 -9.19 4.60 -26.45
N TRP A 528 -10.52 4.55 -26.42
CA TRP A 528 -11.35 5.59 -25.83
C TRP A 528 -11.19 5.60 -24.31
N LYS A 529 -11.15 6.81 -23.72
CA LYS A 529 -10.98 7.01 -22.28
C LYS A 529 -12.04 7.94 -21.72
N MET A 530 -12.55 7.61 -20.53
CA MET A 530 -13.44 8.47 -19.77
C MET A 530 -12.71 8.87 -18.51
N ASN A 531 -12.62 10.18 -18.28
CA ASN A 531 -12.13 10.69 -17.02
C ASN A 531 -13.19 10.45 -15.95
N GLU A 532 -12.93 9.51 -15.04
CA GLU A 532 -13.89 9.10 -14.02
C GLU A 532 -14.42 10.27 -13.17
N LYS A 533 -13.60 11.30 -12.92
CA LYS A 533 -14.01 12.43 -12.07
C LYS A 533 -14.92 13.42 -12.78
N THR A 534 -14.68 13.64 -14.07
CA THR A 534 -15.28 14.74 -14.83
C THR A 534 -16.25 14.27 -15.90
N GLY A 535 -16.30 12.98 -16.22
CA GLY A 535 -17.11 12.46 -17.33
C GLY A 535 -16.59 12.85 -18.72
N VAL A 536 -15.43 13.51 -18.82
CA VAL A 536 -14.84 13.88 -20.11
C VAL A 536 -14.41 12.62 -20.86
N LEU A 537 -14.89 12.49 -22.09
CA LEU A 537 -14.62 11.40 -23.01
C LEU A 537 -13.56 11.83 -24.02
N THR A 538 -12.53 11.01 -24.21
CA THR A 538 -11.41 11.33 -25.12
C THR A 538 -11.20 10.20 -26.12
N THR A 539 -11.05 10.55 -27.40
CA THR A 539 -10.67 9.60 -28.46
C THR A 539 -9.16 9.38 -28.49
N PRO A 540 -8.67 8.21 -28.93
CA PRO A 540 -7.23 8.01 -29.08
C PRO A 540 -6.65 8.76 -30.29
N ALA A 541 -5.33 8.88 -30.33
CA ALA A 541 -4.63 9.58 -31.41
C ALA A 541 -4.77 8.90 -32.78
N ASP A 542 -5.07 7.60 -32.81
CA ASP A 542 -5.29 6.79 -34.02
C ASP A 542 -6.78 6.64 -34.37
N TYR A 543 -7.68 7.39 -33.74
CA TYR A 543 -9.09 7.41 -34.11
C TYR A 543 -9.26 7.94 -35.54
N GLU A 544 -9.97 7.19 -36.39
CA GLU A 544 -10.13 7.52 -37.82
C GLU A 544 -11.48 8.19 -38.14
N GLY A 545 -12.18 8.76 -37.17
CA GLY A 545 -13.40 9.55 -37.42
C GLY A 545 -14.69 8.75 -37.66
N TRP A 546 -14.69 7.43 -37.41
CA TRP A 546 -15.85 6.54 -37.55
C TRP A 546 -16.93 6.76 -36.49
N GLY A 547 -18.15 6.31 -36.76
CA GLY A 547 -19.30 6.49 -35.87
C GLY A 547 -19.31 5.53 -34.68
N VAL A 548 -19.85 6.00 -33.55
CA VAL A 548 -20.07 5.17 -32.35
C VAL A 548 -21.41 5.46 -31.71
N ARG A 549 -21.89 4.47 -30.96
CA ARG A 549 -22.85 4.67 -29.89
C ARG A 549 -22.19 4.29 -28.57
N ILE A 550 -22.08 5.25 -27.67
CA ILE A 550 -21.43 5.05 -26.36
C ILE A 550 -22.47 5.23 -25.28
N ALA A 551 -22.54 4.25 -24.40
CA ALA A 551 -23.36 4.31 -23.22
C ALA A 551 -22.51 4.59 -21.98
N PHE A 552 -23.03 5.43 -21.09
CA PHE A 552 -22.32 5.84 -19.89
C PHE A 552 -23.25 5.93 -18.69
N ALA A 553 -22.64 5.80 -17.52
CA ALA A 553 -23.31 5.81 -16.24
C ALA A 553 -22.46 6.59 -15.23
N ALA A 554 -23.07 6.92 -14.10
CA ALA A 554 -22.39 7.49 -12.95
C ALA A 554 -22.70 6.68 -11.70
N GLY A 555 -21.75 6.65 -10.77
CA GLY A 555 -21.86 6.02 -9.48
C GLY A 555 -21.37 6.94 -8.38
N PHE A 556 -21.78 6.66 -7.14
CA PHE A 556 -21.23 7.28 -5.95
C PHE A 556 -20.50 6.21 -5.14
N GLU A 557 -19.18 6.28 -5.12
CA GLU A 557 -18.34 5.47 -4.26
C GLU A 557 -18.07 6.20 -2.95
N TYR A 558 -18.34 5.54 -1.84
CA TYR A 558 -18.15 6.04 -0.49
C TYR A 558 -17.49 4.96 0.38
N ALA A 559 -17.15 5.31 1.62
CA ALA A 559 -16.33 4.49 2.49
C ALA A 559 -16.89 3.09 2.73
N TYR A 560 -18.22 2.95 2.78
CA TYR A 560 -18.88 1.67 3.04
C TYR A 560 -19.35 0.96 1.78
N GLY A 561 -19.42 1.60 0.61
CA GLY A 561 -20.01 0.96 -0.55
C GLY A 561 -20.09 1.82 -1.81
N VAL A 562 -20.98 1.41 -2.71
CA VAL A 562 -21.20 2.07 -4.01
C VAL A 562 -22.71 2.16 -4.27
N LYS A 563 -23.17 3.32 -4.74
CA LYS A 563 -24.55 3.56 -5.17
C LYS A 563 -24.61 3.89 -6.67
N SER A 564 -25.66 3.42 -7.36
CA SER A 564 -25.97 3.87 -8.72
C SER A 564 -26.54 5.28 -8.69
N LEU A 565 -26.09 6.11 -9.62
CA LEU A 565 -26.65 7.44 -9.85
C LEU A 565 -27.54 7.49 -11.11
N CYS A 566 -27.89 6.34 -11.68
CA CYS A 566 -28.77 6.26 -12.85
C CYS A 566 -30.23 6.52 -12.47
N GLY A 567 -31.05 6.90 -13.46
CA GLY A 567 -32.48 7.08 -13.26
C GLY A 567 -33.20 5.81 -12.81
N LYS A 568 -34.38 5.97 -12.21
CA LYS A 568 -35.24 4.87 -11.77
C LYS A 568 -35.48 3.88 -12.92
N GLY A 569 -35.25 2.60 -12.65
CA GLY A 569 -35.44 1.51 -13.61
C GLY A 569 -34.38 1.41 -14.70
N ALA A 570 -33.32 2.23 -14.66
CA ALA A 570 -32.23 2.20 -15.63
C ALA A 570 -30.91 1.77 -15.01
N ASP A 571 -30.05 1.18 -15.84
CA ASP A 571 -28.70 0.73 -15.51
C ASP A 571 -27.61 1.61 -16.15
N GLN A 572 -28.02 2.75 -16.70
CA GLN A 572 -27.19 3.78 -17.32
C GLN A 572 -27.90 5.14 -17.27
N LEU A 573 -27.14 6.23 -17.40
CA LEU A 573 -27.72 7.56 -17.58
C LEU A 573 -28.25 7.72 -19.01
N GLY A 574 -27.52 7.22 -19.99
CA GLY A 574 -27.99 7.19 -21.37
C GLY A 574 -26.91 6.84 -22.38
N MET A 575 -27.28 7.06 -23.64
CA MET A 575 -26.55 6.64 -24.82
C MET A 575 -26.43 7.79 -25.81
N LEU A 576 -25.21 8.01 -26.30
CA LEU A 576 -24.92 9.05 -27.27
C LEU A 576 -24.35 8.44 -28.54
N PHE A 577 -24.96 8.76 -29.67
CA PHE A 577 -24.35 8.55 -30.98
C PHE A 577 -23.39 9.69 -31.29
N ILE A 578 -22.15 9.35 -31.65
CA ILE A 578 -21.15 10.29 -32.15
C ILE A 578 -20.83 9.90 -33.60
N ASN A 579 -20.75 10.88 -34.49
CA ASN A 579 -20.52 10.70 -35.93
C ASN A 579 -21.50 9.74 -36.63
N ARG A 580 -22.72 9.52 -36.11
CA ARG A 580 -23.72 8.65 -36.78
C ARG A 580 -24.15 9.22 -38.13
N ARG A 581 -24.34 10.54 -38.21
CA ARG A 581 -24.86 11.20 -39.41
C ARG A 581 -23.75 11.79 -40.26
N THR A 582 -22.82 12.51 -39.64
CA THR A 582 -21.74 13.22 -40.32
C THR A 582 -20.38 12.72 -39.83
N ALA A 583 -19.41 12.59 -40.75
CA ALA A 583 -18.02 12.30 -40.46
C ALA A 583 -17.10 13.11 -41.40
N ALA A 584 -15.80 13.13 -41.08
CA ALA A 584 -14.81 13.73 -41.96
C ALA A 584 -14.71 12.99 -43.30
N GLU A 585 -14.36 13.68 -44.38
CA GLU A 585 -14.22 13.08 -45.72
C GLU A 585 -13.18 11.94 -45.76
N ASN A 586 -12.15 12.05 -44.94
CA ASN A 586 -11.10 11.02 -44.81
C ASN A 586 -11.38 10.00 -43.70
N ALA A 587 -12.58 9.98 -43.12
CA ALA A 587 -12.92 9.03 -42.08
C ALA A 587 -13.01 7.60 -42.62
N LYS A 588 -12.63 6.62 -41.80
CA LYS A 588 -12.60 5.21 -42.18
C LYS A 588 -13.19 4.35 -41.08
N MET A 589 -13.91 3.30 -41.45
CA MET A 589 -14.32 2.29 -40.47
C MET A 589 -13.10 1.51 -39.98
N PRO A 590 -13.02 1.17 -38.68
CA PRO A 590 -11.88 0.44 -38.15
C PRO A 590 -11.89 -1.00 -38.70
N SER A 591 -10.72 -1.56 -38.98
CA SER A 591 -10.61 -2.97 -39.35
C SER A 591 -11.19 -3.85 -38.24
N LYS A 592 -12.11 -4.77 -38.57
CA LYS A 592 -12.52 -5.83 -37.64
C LYS A 592 -11.32 -6.72 -37.35
N LYS A 593 -10.69 -6.48 -36.21
CA LYS A 593 -9.55 -7.27 -35.73
C LYS A 593 -10.03 -8.63 -35.20
#